data_AF-A0A7W7P4R0-F1
#
_entry.id   AF-A0A7W7P4R0-F1
#
_cell.length_a   1.000
_cell.length_b   1.000
_cell.length_c   1.000
_cell.angle_alpha   90.00
_cell.angle_beta   90.00
_cell.angle_gamma   90.00
#
_symmetry.space_group_name_H-M   'P 1'
#
loop_
_entity.id
_entity.type
_entity.pdbx_description
1 polymer ?
#
loop_
_entity_poly.entity_id
_entity_poly.type
_entity_poly.pdbx_seq_one_letter_code
_entity_poly.pdbx_strand_id
1 'polypeptide(L)'
;MRSLSALLAGLTLSAVLCGHAAGAEPPASPTSPLLEDIERYLLLYSATGDERFLNRLNGLGTQFEQKLGEQKQAEPLRDIWQLYQQTLDRVQAAYREKGVDLKKALNQSQEVADLFDSFLVSSPPPAGLASDLRELALLEARKANHALLGIEAAANQQRIEQLRSAITAQLDALPEEAQRERLLTHWNYLRQAQAASGTLLYPFNAQIEYLSEHLPQG
;
A
#
# COMPACT_ATOMS: atom_id res chain seq x y z
N MET A 1 -20.87 13.05 -31.53
CA MET A 1 -19.57 13.74 -31.27
C MET A 1 -19.86 15.01 -30.50
N ARG A 2 -19.56 15.04 -29.20
CA ARG A 2 -19.49 16.26 -28.35
C ARG A 2 -18.87 15.89 -27.00
N SER A 3 -17.56 16.13 -26.91
CA SER A 3 -16.84 16.77 -25.80
C SER A 3 -16.98 16.20 -24.38
N LEU A 4 -16.07 15.29 -24.00
CA LEU A 4 -15.79 14.85 -22.62
C LEU A 4 -14.51 15.52 -22.04
N SER A 5 -14.15 16.70 -22.54
CA SER A 5 -12.89 17.40 -22.21
C SER A 5 -13.03 18.45 -21.08
N ALA A 6 -13.96 18.27 -20.14
CA ALA A 6 -14.32 19.34 -19.19
C ALA A 6 -14.27 18.93 -17.70
N LEU A 7 -13.29 18.12 -17.29
CA LEU A 7 -13.05 17.83 -15.86
C LEU A 7 -11.62 18.13 -15.36
N LEU A 8 -10.78 18.79 -16.18
CA LEU A 8 -9.38 19.11 -15.82
C LEU A 8 -9.05 20.61 -15.79
N ALA A 9 -10.04 21.49 -15.71
CA ALA A 9 -9.85 22.94 -15.64
C ALA A 9 -10.53 23.50 -14.38
N GLY A 10 -9.80 23.55 -13.27
CA GLY A 10 -10.38 24.11 -12.04
C GLY A 10 -9.48 24.17 -10.82
N LEU A 11 -8.16 24.31 -10.96
CA LEU A 11 -7.27 24.62 -9.83
C LEU A 11 -6.28 25.71 -10.24
N THR A 12 -6.78 26.93 -10.41
CA THR A 12 -5.94 28.14 -10.47
C THR A 12 -6.08 28.92 -9.18
N LEU A 13 -4.95 29.02 -8.49
CA LEU A 13 -4.53 29.98 -7.48
C LEU A 13 -5.51 31.15 -7.22
N SER A 14 -5.97 31.21 -5.97
CA SER A 14 -6.22 32.48 -5.28
C SER A 14 -5.41 32.47 -3.98
N ALA A 15 -4.18 32.99 -4.06
CA ALA A 15 -3.48 33.52 -2.92
C ALA A 15 -4.05 34.93 -2.64
N VAL A 16 -4.46 35.20 -1.40
CA VAL A 16 -4.26 36.47 -0.66
C VAL A 16 -4.87 36.32 0.75
N LEU A 17 -3.95 36.23 1.72
CA LEU A 17 -3.94 36.78 3.08
C LEU A 17 -5.21 36.72 3.94
N CYS A 18 -5.13 35.96 5.04
CA CYS A 18 -5.51 36.45 6.37
C CYS A 18 -4.94 35.56 7.49
N GLY A 19 -4.17 36.19 8.39
CA GLY A 19 -4.26 35.95 9.83
C GLY A 19 -3.54 34.72 10.40
N HIS A 20 -2.49 34.99 11.19
CA HIS A 20 -1.89 34.06 12.12
C HIS A 20 -2.94 33.40 13.02
N ALA A 21 -3.18 32.10 12.81
CA ALA A 21 -3.65 31.22 13.87
C ALA A 21 -2.48 30.34 14.28
N ALA A 22 -2.17 30.40 15.57
CA ALA A 22 -1.10 29.67 16.23
C ALA A 22 -1.19 28.17 15.94
N GLY A 23 -0.02 27.53 15.99
CA GLY A 23 0.16 26.11 15.76
C GLY A 23 -0.87 25.27 16.51
N ALA A 24 -1.73 24.64 15.74
CA ALA A 24 -2.11 23.27 16.00
C ALA A 24 -1.43 22.48 14.90
N GLU A 25 -0.37 21.74 15.26
CA GLU A 25 0.00 20.58 14.45
C GLU A 25 -1.30 19.79 14.21
N PRO A 26 -1.65 19.46 12.95
CA PRO A 26 -2.75 18.54 12.73
C PRO A 26 -2.42 17.30 13.55
N PRO A 27 -3.37 16.77 14.36
CA PRO A 27 -3.10 15.53 15.07
C PRO A 27 -2.65 14.52 14.02
N ALA A 28 -1.44 13.98 14.17
CA ALA A 28 -0.94 12.90 13.35
C ALA A 28 -1.92 11.73 13.53
N SER A 29 -2.90 11.64 12.62
CA SER A 29 -3.93 10.61 12.69
C SER A 29 -3.27 9.23 12.50
N PRO A 30 -3.77 8.18 13.17
CA PRO A 30 -3.24 6.81 13.13
C PRO A 30 -3.54 6.08 11.81
N THR A 31 -3.46 6.81 10.69
CA THR A 31 -3.94 6.41 9.37
C THR A 31 -2.83 5.85 8.47
N SER A 32 -1.54 6.08 8.76
CA SER A 32 -0.45 5.68 7.84
C SER A 32 -0.32 4.17 7.64
N PRO A 33 -0.26 3.32 8.70
CA PRO A 33 -0.12 1.88 8.51
C PRO A 33 -1.33 1.22 7.84
N LEU A 34 -2.54 1.70 8.18
CA LEU A 34 -3.79 1.17 7.63
C LEU A 34 -3.93 1.52 6.13
N LEU A 35 -3.57 2.75 5.75
CA LEU A 35 -3.59 3.17 4.35
C LEU A 35 -2.56 2.43 3.51
N GLU A 36 -1.35 2.23 4.02
CA GLU A 36 -0.32 1.41 3.36
C GLU A 36 -0.81 -0.04 3.16
N ASP A 37 -1.47 -0.63 4.16
CA ASP A 37 -2.03 -1.97 4.03
C ASP A 37 -3.18 -2.00 3.00
N ILE A 38 -4.07 -1.00 2.99
CA ILE A 38 -5.13 -0.87 1.97
C ILE A 38 -4.54 -0.77 0.57
N GLU A 39 -3.55 0.09 0.38
CA GLU A 39 -2.85 0.25 -0.89
C GLU A 39 -2.23 -1.08 -1.33
N ARG A 40 -1.51 -1.75 -0.42
CA ARG A 40 -0.89 -3.05 -0.66
C ARG A 40 -1.91 -4.05 -1.20
N TYR A 41 -3.04 -4.23 -0.51
CA TYR A 41 -4.02 -5.24 -0.91
C TYR A 41 -4.82 -4.85 -2.16
N LEU A 42 -5.01 -3.55 -2.43
CA LEU A 42 -5.53 -3.09 -3.73
C LEU A 42 -4.60 -3.53 -4.85
N LEU A 43 -3.31 -3.25 -4.72
CA LEU A 43 -2.31 -3.58 -5.72
C LEU A 43 -2.20 -5.11 -5.91
N LEU A 44 -2.20 -5.88 -4.83
CA LEU A 44 -2.13 -7.34 -4.90
C LEU A 44 -3.36 -7.96 -5.56
N TYR A 45 -4.57 -7.48 -5.24
CA TYR A 45 -5.78 -7.93 -5.93
C TYR A 45 -5.75 -7.50 -7.40
N SER A 46 -5.36 -6.25 -7.67
CA SER A 46 -5.23 -5.73 -9.04
C SER A 46 -4.28 -6.59 -9.87
N ALA A 47 -3.16 -7.02 -9.31
CA ALA A 47 -2.16 -7.83 -10.02
C ALA A 47 -2.53 -9.31 -10.19
N THR A 48 -3.42 -9.86 -9.37
CA THR A 48 -3.65 -11.32 -9.34
C THR A 48 -5.08 -11.75 -9.60
N GLY A 49 -6.06 -10.88 -9.35
CA GLY A 49 -7.48 -11.24 -9.28
C GLY A 49 -7.81 -12.22 -8.14
N ASP A 50 -6.88 -12.43 -7.18
CA ASP A 50 -7.06 -13.40 -6.10
C ASP A 50 -8.00 -12.86 -5.00
N GLU A 51 -9.18 -13.48 -4.90
CA GLU A 51 -10.23 -13.14 -3.95
C GLU A 51 -9.78 -13.15 -2.47
N ARG A 52 -8.67 -13.84 -2.14
CA ARG A 52 -8.11 -13.78 -0.78
C ARG A 52 -7.61 -12.38 -0.43
N PHE A 53 -6.98 -11.68 -1.38
CA PHE A 53 -6.56 -10.30 -1.19
C PHE A 53 -7.76 -9.35 -1.13
N LEU A 54 -8.81 -9.61 -1.93
CA LEU A 54 -10.06 -8.85 -1.84
C LEU A 54 -10.71 -8.97 -0.46
N ASN A 55 -10.74 -10.18 0.12
CA ASN A 55 -11.29 -10.40 1.45
C ASN A 55 -10.52 -9.64 2.54
N ARG A 56 -9.18 -9.65 2.48
CA ARG A 56 -8.33 -8.85 3.38
C ARG A 56 -8.60 -7.36 3.22
N LEU A 57 -8.65 -6.90 1.97
CA LEU A 57 -8.90 -5.52 1.60
C LEU A 57 -10.25 -5.01 2.12
N ASN A 58 -11.32 -5.80 1.98
CA ASN A 58 -12.65 -5.47 2.50
C ASN A 58 -12.62 -5.27 4.02
N GLY A 59 -11.93 -6.15 4.76
CA GLY A 59 -11.78 -6.03 6.21
C GLY A 59 -11.05 -4.76 6.63
N LEU A 60 -9.99 -4.37 5.91
CA LEU A 60 -9.28 -3.11 6.14
C LEU A 60 -10.13 -1.89 5.79
N GLY A 61 -10.91 -1.97 4.71
CA GLY A 61 -11.83 -0.92 4.30
C GLY A 61 -12.89 -0.62 5.35
N THR A 62 -13.50 -1.65 5.95
CA THR A 62 -14.45 -1.46 7.06
C THR A 62 -13.80 -0.76 8.26
N GLN A 63 -12.58 -1.14 8.63
CA GLN A 63 -11.84 -0.48 9.73
C GLN A 63 -11.52 0.98 9.40
N PHE A 64 -11.16 1.26 8.15
CA PHE A 64 -10.85 2.61 7.70
C PHE A 64 -12.08 3.51 7.67
N GLU A 65 -13.22 3.02 7.17
CA GLU A 65 -14.50 3.75 7.19
C GLU A 65 -14.94 4.11 8.61
N GLN A 66 -14.78 3.18 9.57
CA GLN A 66 -15.04 3.46 10.99
C GLN A 66 -14.17 4.62 11.50
N LYS A 67 -12.85 4.56 11.25
CA LYS A 67 -11.92 5.64 11.63
C LYS A 67 -12.22 6.96 10.93
N LEU A 68 -12.65 6.94 9.66
CA LEU A 68 -13.07 8.14 8.92
C LEU A 68 -14.36 8.76 9.47
N GLY A 69 -15.28 7.94 9.96
CA GLY A 69 -16.53 8.39 10.59
C GLY A 69 -16.29 9.15 11.89
N GLU A 70 -15.23 8.81 12.62
CA GLU A 70 -14.85 9.45 13.89
C GLU A 70 -14.11 10.80 13.70
N GLN A 71 -13.57 11.06 12.51
CA GLN A 71 -12.77 12.25 12.22
C GLN A 71 -13.61 13.40 11.62
N LYS A 72 -13.58 14.57 12.25
CA LYS A 72 -14.35 15.77 11.83
C LYS A 72 -13.77 16.51 10.61
N GLN A 73 -12.52 16.24 10.21
CA GLN A 73 -11.81 16.95 9.13
C GLN A 73 -11.21 15.97 8.10
N ALA A 74 -11.94 14.91 7.76
CA ALA A 74 -11.45 13.83 6.89
C ALA A 74 -11.93 13.90 5.43
N GLU A 75 -12.46 15.05 4.96
CA GLU A 75 -13.02 15.18 3.60
C GLU A 75 -12.05 14.73 2.48
N PRO A 76 -10.77 15.16 2.44
CA PRO A 76 -9.85 14.68 1.41
C PRO A 76 -9.62 13.17 1.44
N LEU A 77 -9.59 12.56 2.64
CA LEU A 77 -9.45 11.11 2.78
C LEU A 77 -10.74 10.37 2.36
N ARG A 78 -11.91 10.98 2.54
CA ARG A 78 -13.18 10.44 2.03
C ARG A 78 -13.23 10.47 0.51
N ASP A 79 -12.74 11.53 -0.12
CA ASP A 79 -12.67 11.62 -1.58
C ASP A 79 -11.74 10.55 -2.18
N ILE A 80 -10.55 10.37 -1.59
CA ILE A 80 -9.62 9.31 -2.01
C ILE A 80 -10.25 7.94 -1.77
N TRP A 81 -10.93 7.73 -0.64
CA TRP A 81 -11.62 6.48 -0.35
C TRP A 81 -12.69 6.15 -1.39
N GLN A 82 -13.48 7.15 -1.78
CA GLN A 82 -14.50 6.96 -2.81
C GLN A 82 -13.87 6.64 -4.16
N LEU A 83 -12.79 7.32 -4.54
CA LEU A 83 -12.04 7.01 -5.76
C LEU A 83 -11.45 5.60 -5.74
N TYR A 84 -10.93 5.19 -4.58
CA TYR A 84 -10.45 3.84 -4.33
C TYR A 84 -11.58 2.80 -4.54
N GLN A 85 -12.77 3.01 -3.96
CA GLN A 85 -13.90 2.08 -4.10
C GLN A 85 -14.32 1.93 -5.57
N GLN A 86 -14.40 3.05 -6.30
CA GLN A 86 -14.70 3.04 -7.73
C GLN A 86 -13.64 2.29 -8.55
N THR A 87 -12.37 2.41 -8.16
CA THR A 87 -11.26 1.72 -8.82
C THR A 87 -11.31 0.23 -8.56
N LEU A 88 -11.60 -0.17 -7.32
CA LEU A 88 -11.79 -1.58 -6.96
C LEU A 88 -12.93 -2.23 -7.76
N ASP A 89 -14.06 -1.54 -7.93
CA ASP A 89 -15.18 -2.03 -8.74
C ASP A 89 -14.77 -2.26 -10.21
N ARG A 90 -13.95 -1.37 -10.77
CA ARG A 90 -13.44 -1.51 -12.14
C ARG A 90 -12.47 -2.68 -12.28
N VAL A 91 -11.60 -2.90 -11.29
CA VAL A 91 -10.70 -4.05 -11.26
C VAL A 91 -11.50 -5.36 -11.17
N GLN A 92 -12.51 -5.41 -10.29
CA GLN A 92 -13.40 -6.57 -10.19
C GLN A 92 -14.12 -6.84 -11.52
N ALA A 93 -14.66 -5.80 -12.16
CA ALA A 93 -15.29 -5.92 -13.48
C ALA A 93 -14.30 -6.41 -14.54
N ALA A 94 -13.05 -5.93 -14.53
CA ALA A 94 -12.01 -6.36 -15.46
C ALA A 94 -11.67 -7.86 -15.35
N TYR A 95 -11.75 -8.43 -14.15
CA TYR A 95 -11.53 -9.86 -13.94
C TYR A 95 -12.77 -10.73 -14.23
N ARG A 96 -13.98 -10.19 -14.10
CA ARG A 96 -15.25 -10.94 -14.24
C ARG A 96 -15.91 -10.83 -15.61
N GLU A 97 -15.76 -9.68 -16.28
CA GLU A 97 -16.50 -9.33 -17.48
C GLU A 97 -15.61 -9.36 -18.73
N LYS A 98 -16.12 -9.95 -19.82
CA LYS A 98 -15.42 -9.89 -21.11
C LYS A 98 -15.50 -8.49 -21.71
N GLY A 99 -14.35 -7.94 -22.10
CA GLY A 99 -14.26 -6.65 -22.81
C GLY A 99 -13.99 -5.44 -21.93
N VAL A 100 -13.90 -5.61 -20.61
CA VAL A 100 -13.38 -4.59 -19.70
C VAL A 100 -11.84 -4.62 -19.74
N ASP A 101 -11.22 -3.46 -19.88
CA ASP A 101 -9.77 -3.32 -20.06
C ASP A 101 -9.04 -3.43 -18.71
N LEU A 102 -8.46 -4.60 -18.46
CA LEU A 102 -7.63 -4.86 -17.27
C LEU A 102 -6.44 -3.91 -17.18
N LYS A 103 -5.78 -3.58 -18.30
CA LYS A 103 -4.62 -2.68 -18.27
C LYS A 103 -5.03 -1.28 -17.82
N LYS A 104 -6.21 -0.81 -18.26
CA LYS A 104 -6.78 0.44 -17.78
C LYS A 104 -7.11 0.39 -16.29
N ALA A 105 -7.70 -0.70 -15.80
CA ALA A 105 -8.01 -0.86 -14.38
C ALA A 105 -6.72 -0.88 -13.53
N LEU A 106 -5.67 -1.59 -13.98
CA LEU A 106 -4.35 -1.62 -13.35
C LEU A 106 -3.72 -0.22 -13.26
N ASN A 107 -3.76 0.56 -14.35
CA ASN A 107 -3.27 1.95 -14.34
C ASN A 107 -4.02 2.81 -13.31
N GLN A 108 -5.33 2.65 -13.21
CA GLN A 108 -6.14 3.40 -12.24
C GLN A 108 -5.83 3.00 -10.79
N SER A 109 -5.59 1.71 -10.53
CA SER A 109 -5.10 1.26 -9.22
C SER A 109 -3.77 1.89 -8.86
N GLN A 110 -2.86 2.08 -9.83
CA GLN A 110 -1.60 2.78 -9.62
C GLN A 110 -1.82 4.28 -9.33
N GLU A 111 -2.69 4.96 -10.09
CA GLU A 111 -3.01 6.38 -9.85
C GLU A 111 -3.59 6.60 -8.44
N VAL A 112 -4.45 5.69 -7.96
CA VAL A 112 -5.00 5.74 -6.60
C VAL A 112 -3.91 5.47 -5.56
N ALA A 113 -3.01 4.53 -5.82
CA ALA A 113 -1.86 4.26 -4.95
C ALA A 113 -0.95 5.50 -4.80
N ASP A 114 -0.66 6.19 -5.90
CA ASP A 114 0.15 7.42 -5.90
C ASP A 114 -0.56 8.56 -5.13
N LEU A 115 -1.89 8.59 -5.12
CA LEU A 115 -2.65 9.53 -4.28
C LEU A 115 -2.51 9.22 -2.79
N PHE A 116 -2.50 7.95 -2.39
CA PHE A 116 -2.20 7.60 -1.00
C PHE A 116 -0.82 8.09 -0.59
N ASP A 117 0.20 7.88 -1.42
CA ASP A 117 1.55 8.41 -1.18
C ASP A 117 1.55 9.91 -0.89
N SER A 118 0.81 10.71 -1.68
CA SER A 118 0.73 12.16 -1.50
C SER A 118 0.10 12.61 -0.18
N PHE A 119 -0.73 11.76 0.44
CA PHE A 119 -1.37 12.01 1.74
C PHE A 119 -0.56 11.45 2.92
N LEU A 120 0.29 10.46 2.67
CA LEU A 120 1.16 9.84 3.67
C LEU A 120 2.42 10.67 3.98
N VAL A 121 2.75 11.70 3.19
CA VAL A 121 4.00 12.50 3.27
C VAL A 121 4.22 13.26 4.59
N SER A 122 3.28 13.26 5.54
CA SER A 122 3.40 14.10 6.75
C SER A 122 4.06 13.45 7.97
N SER A 123 4.36 12.14 7.96
CA SER A 123 5.04 11.49 9.09
C SER A 123 6.06 10.49 8.61
N PRO A 124 7.34 10.59 9.02
CA PRO A 124 8.29 9.49 8.80
C PRO A 124 7.71 8.23 9.45
N PRO A 125 7.71 7.09 8.75
CA PRO A 125 7.19 5.85 9.32
C PRO A 125 7.97 5.52 10.61
N PRO A 126 7.29 4.99 11.64
CA PRO A 126 7.96 4.61 12.87
C PRO A 126 9.07 3.59 12.54
N ALA A 127 10.31 3.93 12.89
CA ALA A 127 11.45 3.07 12.61
C ALA A 127 11.30 1.70 13.29
N GLY A 128 11.58 0.62 12.55
CA GLY A 128 11.63 -0.73 13.10
C GLY A 128 11.15 -1.81 12.14
N LEU A 129 11.41 -3.05 12.53
CA LEU A 129 11.20 -4.25 11.72
C LEU A 129 9.76 -4.37 11.16
N ALA A 130 8.74 -4.01 11.94
CA ALA A 130 7.35 -4.03 11.47
C ALA A 130 7.10 -3.06 10.31
N SER A 131 7.70 -1.87 10.37
CA SER A 131 7.56 -0.87 9.32
C SER A 131 8.34 -1.28 8.06
N ASP A 132 9.55 -1.79 8.22
CA ASP A 132 10.36 -2.25 7.09
C ASP A 132 9.70 -3.42 6.35
N LEU A 133 9.06 -4.34 7.08
CA LEU A 133 8.29 -5.45 6.50
C LEU A 133 7.06 -4.92 5.71
N ARG A 134 6.36 -3.92 6.24
CA ARG A 134 5.21 -3.31 5.55
C ARG A 134 5.65 -2.61 4.26
N GLU A 135 6.70 -1.78 4.34
CA GLU A 135 7.25 -1.08 3.18
C GLU A 135 7.74 -2.07 2.12
N LEU A 136 8.48 -3.11 2.52
CA LEU A 136 8.94 -4.16 1.60
C LEU A 136 7.76 -4.80 0.87
N ALA A 137 6.68 -5.12 1.60
CA ALA A 137 5.52 -5.76 1.02
C ALA A 137 4.75 -4.85 0.05
N LEU A 138 4.67 -3.55 0.37
CA LEU A 138 4.09 -2.55 -0.51
C LEU A 138 4.89 -2.38 -1.81
N LEU A 139 6.22 -2.27 -1.71
CA LEU A 139 7.09 -2.12 -2.88
C LEU A 139 7.05 -3.34 -3.80
N GLU A 140 6.94 -4.55 -3.24
CA GLU A 140 6.76 -5.77 -4.04
C GLU A 140 5.38 -5.81 -4.73
N ALA A 141 4.32 -5.30 -4.09
CA ALA A 141 3.00 -5.16 -4.72
C ALA A 141 2.99 -4.13 -5.86
N ARG A 142 3.67 -2.99 -5.69
CA ARG A 142 3.90 -1.98 -6.75
C ARG A 142 4.69 -2.56 -7.91
N LYS A 143 5.79 -3.27 -7.61
CA LYS A 143 6.63 -3.96 -8.61
C LYS A 143 5.82 -4.94 -9.45
N ALA A 144 4.91 -5.71 -8.84
CA ALA A 144 4.05 -6.62 -9.58
C ALA A 144 3.08 -5.91 -10.52
N ASN A 145 2.47 -4.79 -10.11
CA ASN A 145 1.61 -3.99 -10.99
C ASN A 145 2.40 -3.38 -12.15
N HIS A 146 3.57 -2.79 -11.87
CA HIS A 146 4.45 -2.25 -12.91
C HIS A 146 4.83 -3.30 -13.96
N ALA A 147 5.13 -4.54 -13.53
CA ALA A 147 5.44 -5.64 -14.45
C ALA A 147 4.27 -5.93 -15.42
N LEU A 148 3.02 -5.91 -14.94
CA LEU A 148 1.83 -6.11 -15.77
C LEU A 148 1.56 -4.93 -16.72
N LEU A 149 1.97 -3.72 -16.32
CA LEU A 149 1.84 -2.51 -17.14
C LEU A 149 2.96 -2.38 -18.18
N GLY A 150 4.02 -3.18 -18.06
CA GLY A 150 5.23 -3.08 -18.90
C GLY A 150 6.16 -1.93 -18.51
N ILE A 151 6.09 -1.50 -17.25
CA ILE A 151 6.92 -0.43 -16.68
C ILE A 151 8.12 -1.07 -15.98
N GLU A 152 9.34 -0.62 -16.31
CA GLU A 152 10.54 -1.10 -15.62
C GLU A 152 10.56 -0.63 -14.16
N ALA A 153 10.54 -1.59 -13.22
CA ALA A 153 10.50 -1.32 -11.78
C ALA A 153 11.88 -0.92 -11.18
N ALA A 154 12.80 -0.39 -11.98
CA ALA A 154 14.18 -0.10 -11.56
C ALA A 154 14.25 0.83 -10.34
N ALA A 155 13.30 1.78 -10.24
CA ALA A 155 13.24 2.75 -9.14
C ALA A 155 13.07 2.11 -7.76
N ASN A 156 12.33 0.99 -7.66
CA ASN A 156 12.03 0.35 -6.37
C ASN A 156 13.04 -0.73 -6.00
N GLN A 157 13.81 -1.24 -6.97
CA GLN A 157 14.70 -2.38 -6.75
C GLN A 157 15.79 -2.07 -5.72
N GLN A 158 16.40 -0.88 -5.78
CA GLN A 158 17.42 -0.49 -4.80
C GLN A 158 16.85 -0.41 -3.38
N ARG A 159 15.65 0.17 -3.21
CA ARG A 159 15.00 0.28 -1.90
C ARG A 159 14.61 -1.09 -1.33
N ILE A 160 14.11 -1.98 -2.19
CA ILE A 160 13.80 -3.37 -1.81
C ILE A 160 15.05 -4.08 -1.28
N GLU A 161 16.21 -3.98 -1.94
CA GLU A 161 17.44 -4.63 -1.45
C GLU A 161 17.97 -4.01 -0.15
N GLN A 162 17.82 -2.69 0.02
CA GLN A 162 18.15 -2.01 1.28
C GLN A 162 17.28 -2.52 2.43
N LEU A 163 15.96 -2.59 2.23
CA LEU A 163 15.02 -3.11 3.23
C LEU A 163 15.33 -4.56 3.59
N ARG A 164 15.60 -5.41 2.61
CA ARG A 164 15.97 -6.81 2.85
C ARG A 164 17.22 -6.93 3.71
N SER A 165 18.23 -6.10 3.44
CA SER A 165 19.47 -6.07 4.22
C SER A 165 19.21 -5.59 5.65
N ALA A 166 18.41 -4.52 5.81
CA ALA A 166 18.05 -3.97 7.12
C ALA A 166 17.21 -4.94 7.95
N ILE A 167 16.23 -5.61 7.35
CA ILE A 167 15.38 -6.62 8.00
C ILE A 167 16.23 -7.81 8.46
N THR A 168 17.15 -8.29 7.61
CA THR A 168 18.05 -9.38 7.98
C THR A 168 18.90 -9.00 9.20
N ALA A 169 19.51 -7.81 9.18
CA ALA A 169 20.31 -7.33 10.32
C ALA A 169 19.49 -7.19 11.61
N GLN A 170 18.25 -6.71 11.52
CA GLN A 170 17.35 -6.58 12.67
C GLN A 170 16.92 -7.94 13.24
N LEU A 171 16.60 -8.91 12.38
CA LEU A 171 16.27 -10.28 12.79
C LEU A 171 17.47 -10.98 13.43
N ASP A 172 18.66 -10.78 12.88
CA ASP A 172 19.90 -11.36 13.41
C ASP A 172 20.28 -10.77 14.78
N ALA A 173 19.92 -9.50 15.03
CA ALA A 173 20.18 -8.79 16.28
C ALA A 173 19.18 -9.11 17.40
N LEU A 174 18.09 -9.84 17.11
CA LEU A 174 17.18 -10.31 18.15
C LEU A 174 17.92 -11.25 19.13
N PRO A 175 17.48 -11.36 20.40
CA PRO A 175 18.02 -12.34 21.34
C PRO A 175 17.96 -13.76 20.79
N GLU A 176 18.97 -14.58 21.11
CA GLU A 176 19.07 -15.97 20.65
C GLU A 176 18.06 -16.88 21.35
N GLU A 177 16.82 -16.82 20.89
CA GLU A 177 15.69 -17.57 21.42
C GLU A 177 14.97 -18.34 20.30
N ALA A 178 14.19 -19.36 20.67
CA ALA A 178 13.41 -20.15 19.71
C ALA A 178 12.48 -19.30 18.82
N GLN A 179 12.05 -18.14 19.31
CA GLN A 179 11.26 -17.18 18.53
C GLN A 179 12.08 -16.57 17.39
N ARG A 180 13.34 -16.16 17.64
CA ARG A 180 14.24 -15.63 16.60
C ARG A 180 14.49 -16.66 15.51
N GLU A 181 14.80 -17.90 15.86
CA GLU A 181 15.03 -18.98 14.88
C GLU A 181 13.80 -19.20 13.98
N ARG A 182 12.60 -19.13 14.57
CA ARG A 182 11.35 -19.22 13.81
C ARG A 182 11.20 -18.04 12.86
N LEU A 183 11.39 -16.80 13.33
CA LEU A 183 11.31 -15.62 12.48
C LEU A 183 12.32 -15.67 11.32
N LEU A 184 13.56 -16.09 11.59
CA LEU A 184 14.58 -16.29 10.55
C LEU A 184 14.20 -17.37 9.54
N THR A 185 13.54 -18.45 9.97
CA THR A 185 13.02 -19.50 9.07
C THR A 185 11.96 -18.93 8.12
N HIS A 186 10.99 -18.19 8.66
CA HIS A 186 9.94 -17.53 7.86
C HIS A 186 10.52 -16.47 6.91
N TRP A 187 11.52 -15.71 7.36
CA TRP A 187 12.26 -14.77 6.52
C TRP A 187 12.99 -15.47 5.37
N ASN A 188 13.65 -16.59 5.63
CA ASN A 188 14.32 -17.37 4.60
C ASN A 188 13.33 -17.94 3.58
N TYR A 189 12.18 -18.44 4.02
CA TYR A 189 11.13 -18.91 3.12
C TYR A 189 10.53 -17.78 2.27
N LEU A 190 10.34 -16.59 2.87
CA LEU A 190 9.92 -15.39 2.14
C LEU A 190 10.88 -15.05 1.00
N ARG A 191 12.19 -15.09 1.25
CA ARG A 191 13.20 -14.87 0.20
C ARG A 191 13.16 -15.94 -0.89
N GLN A 192 12.87 -17.19 -0.54
CA GLN A 192 12.70 -18.26 -1.53
C GLN A 192 11.46 -18.06 -2.41
N ALA A 193 10.41 -17.43 -1.90
CA ALA A 193 9.23 -17.06 -2.68
C ALA A 193 9.50 -15.94 -3.71
N GLN A 194 10.68 -15.30 -3.65
CA GLN A 194 11.14 -14.29 -4.59
C GLN A 194 12.14 -14.92 -5.57
N ALA A 195 11.63 -15.50 -6.65
CA ALA A 195 12.46 -16.11 -7.68
C ALA A 195 12.94 -15.09 -8.72
N ALA A 196 13.94 -15.46 -9.52
CA ALA A 196 14.38 -14.65 -10.68
C ALA A 196 13.24 -14.39 -11.69
N SER A 197 12.24 -15.28 -11.74
CA SER A 197 11.03 -15.13 -12.56
C SER A 197 9.96 -14.20 -11.95
N GLY A 198 10.18 -13.69 -10.74
CA GLY A 198 9.25 -12.82 -10.03
C GLY A 198 8.85 -13.37 -8.65
N THR A 199 8.12 -12.54 -7.92
CA THR A 199 7.63 -12.82 -6.55
C THR A 199 6.34 -13.63 -6.60
N LEU A 200 6.29 -14.75 -5.88
CA LEU A 200 5.05 -15.48 -5.62
C LEU A 200 4.23 -14.69 -4.60
N LEU A 201 3.35 -13.81 -5.10
CA LEU A 201 2.69 -12.77 -4.31
C LEU A 201 1.92 -13.31 -3.10
N TYR A 202 1.20 -14.42 -3.23
CA TYR A 202 0.47 -15.00 -2.11
C TYR A 202 1.39 -15.61 -1.03
N PRO A 203 2.28 -16.58 -1.34
CA PRO A 203 3.23 -17.09 -0.36
C PRO A 203 4.07 -15.99 0.31
N PHE A 204 4.51 -15.00 -0.47
CA PHE A 204 5.27 -13.86 0.01
C PHE A 204 4.49 -13.05 1.05
N ASN A 205 3.25 -12.63 0.74
CA ASN A 205 2.44 -11.84 1.67
C ASN A 205 2.03 -12.62 2.92
N ALA A 206 1.77 -13.93 2.78
CA ALA A 206 1.49 -14.78 3.94
C ALA A 206 2.67 -14.82 4.92
N GLN A 207 3.92 -14.80 4.43
CA GLN A 207 5.09 -14.69 5.30
C GLN A 207 5.25 -13.31 5.92
N ILE A 208 4.96 -12.23 5.18
CA ILE A 208 4.96 -10.87 5.75
C ILE A 208 3.96 -10.76 6.89
N GLU A 209 2.73 -11.25 6.68
CA GLU A 209 1.68 -11.28 7.72
C GLU A 209 2.16 -12.05 8.94
N TYR A 210 2.69 -13.26 8.74
CA TYR A 210 3.24 -14.07 9.82
C TYR A 210 4.33 -13.33 10.60
N LEU A 211 5.34 -12.79 9.91
CA LEU A 211 6.45 -12.08 10.53
C LEU A 211 5.91 -10.90 11.35
N SER A 212 5.02 -10.10 10.77
CA SER A 212 4.44 -8.90 11.40
C SER A 212 3.64 -9.24 12.67
N GLU A 213 2.90 -10.35 12.68
CA GLU A 213 2.10 -10.79 13.82
C GLU A 213 2.94 -11.36 14.97
N HIS A 214 4.13 -11.89 14.66
CA HIS A 214 4.97 -12.62 15.62
C HIS A 214 6.23 -11.87 16.04
N LEU A 215 6.38 -10.60 15.64
CA LEU A 215 7.47 -9.77 16.13
C LEU A 215 7.36 -9.59 17.65
N PRO A 216 8.48 -9.63 18.38
CA PRO A 216 8.48 -9.28 19.79
C PRO A 216 7.98 -7.84 19.95
N GLN A 217 7.01 -7.64 20.84
CA GLN A 217 6.61 -6.29 21.23
C GLN A 217 7.74 -5.70 22.06
N GLY A 218 8.37 -4.65 21.53
CA GLY A 218 9.40 -3.88 22.24
C GLY A 218 8.81 -3.10 23.42
#